data_AF-A0AAU3TE18-F1
#
_entry.id   AF-A0AAU3TE18-F1
#
_cell.length_a   1.000
_cell.length_b   1.000
_cell.length_c   1.000
_cell.angle_alpha   90.00
_cell.angle_beta   90.00
_cell.angle_gamma   90.00
#
_symmetry.space_group_name_H-M   'P 1'
#
loop_
_entity.id
_entity.type
_entity.pdbx_description
1 polymer ?
#
loop_
_entity_poly.entity_id
_entity_poly.type
_entity_poly.pdbx_seq_one_letter_code
_entity_poly.pdbx_strand_id
1 'polypeptide(L)'
;MTGTQIGGFAAVAVSPLLTRLAAERATGALLRDRGTLFLEDGRIVHAESPATPGLDVLLTTGGGLAPERWREAVDRAGARRQVARFLVDSGGLAGGELEICHLAAIFDAAFFALSPGTGPSRFRRGATHWIGSVRSVPAAAVERETRRRRELLDAVWPYPLLDTSPVVPRAAAPGQTVTARQRALLARADGVRTPADLAWVLGRPAFHTLLDVRRLAAAGLVETPHAPALTPVEPPLPDWITETQSPDVALLRRLRDALEASL
;
A
#
# COMPACT_ATOMS: atom_id res chain seq x y z
N MET A 1 10.31 -6.33 -38.95
CA MET A 1 9.27 -5.61 -38.18
C MET A 1 8.64 -6.60 -37.21
N THR A 2 9.25 -6.78 -36.05
CA THR A 2 8.80 -7.70 -35.00
C THR A 2 8.42 -6.85 -33.79
N GLY A 3 7.11 -6.69 -33.58
CA GLY A 3 6.55 -5.98 -32.45
C GLY A 3 6.81 -6.76 -31.17
N THR A 4 7.56 -6.16 -30.25
CA THR A 4 7.75 -6.69 -28.90
C THR A 4 6.46 -6.45 -28.12
N GLN A 5 5.74 -7.52 -27.79
CA GLN A 5 4.63 -7.48 -26.84
C GLN A 5 5.19 -7.13 -25.47
N ILE A 6 4.80 -5.95 -24.99
CA ILE A 6 5.04 -5.49 -23.62
C ILE A 6 4.11 -6.30 -22.72
N GLY A 7 4.72 -7.05 -21.79
CA GLY A 7 4.07 -8.01 -20.90
C GLY A 7 2.83 -7.44 -20.21
N GLY A 8 1.75 -8.22 -20.28
CA GLY A 8 0.49 -7.90 -19.62
C GLY A 8 0.68 -7.74 -18.11
N PHE A 9 0.10 -6.67 -17.58
CA PHE A 9 -0.09 -6.50 -16.15
C PHE A 9 -0.94 -7.67 -15.64
N ALA A 10 -0.30 -8.66 -15.03
CA ALA A 10 -0.99 -9.74 -14.34
C ALA A 10 -1.96 -9.11 -13.33
N ALA A 11 -3.26 -9.34 -13.52
CA ALA A 11 -4.31 -8.87 -12.64
C ALA A 11 -3.96 -9.26 -11.20
N VAL A 12 -3.64 -8.27 -10.36
CA VAL A 12 -3.21 -8.50 -8.99
C VAL A 12 -4.31 -9.26 -8.26
N ALA A 13 -3.96 -10.46 -7.79
CA ALA A 13 -4.89 -11.42 -7.25
C ALA A 13 -5.70 -10.82 -6.09
N VAL A 14 -7.03 -10.94 -6.24
CA VAL A 14 -8.01 -11.05 -5.17
C VAL A 14 -7.43 -11.96 -4.09
N SER A 15 -7.47 -11.57 -2.80
CA SER A 15 -6.95 -12.43 -1.73
C SER A 15 -7.84 -13.68 -1.65
N PRO A 16 -7.39 -14.87 -2.13
CA PRO A 16 -8.29 -16.03 -2.26
C PRO A 16 -8.83 -16.48 -0.89
N LEU A 17 -8.03 -16.23 0.15
CA LEU A 17 -8.42 -16.46 1.54
C LEU A 17 -9.56 -15.54 1.99
N LEU A 18 -9.55 -14.25 1.62
CA LEU A 18 -10.64 -13.34 1.99
C LEU A 18 -11.95 -13.76 1.31
N THR A 19 -11.91 -14.09 0.02
CA THR A 19 -13.09 -14.60 -0.71
C THR A 19 -13.65 -15.85 -0.04
N ARG A 20 -12.77 -16.80 0.33
CA ARG A 20 -13.16 -18.03 1.03
C ARG A 20 -13.80 -17.74 2.39
N LEU A 21 -13.18 -16.90 3.21
CA LEU A 21 -13.69 -16.54 4.54
C LEU A 21 -15.07 -15.85 4.45
N ALA A 22 -15.27 -15.02 3.41
CA ALA A 22 -16.56 -14.40 3.16
C ALA A 22 -17.63 -15.44 2.78
N ALA A 23 -17.30 -16.38 1.89
CA ALA A 23 -18.22 -17.45 1.49
C ALA A 23 -18.58 -18.40 2.64
N GLU A 24 -17.61 -18.71 3.51
CA GLU A 24 -17.80 -19.53 4.72
C GLU A 24 -18.48 -18.75 5.87
N ARG A 25 -18.85 -17.48 5.66
CA ARG A 25 -19.45 -16.60 6.68
C ARG A 25 -18.61 -16.55 7.97
N ALA A 26 -17.29 -16.54 7.81
CA ALA A 26 -16.38 -16.62 8.95
C ALA A 26 -16.43 -15.36 9.82
N THR A 27 -16.35 -15.56 11.13
CA THR A 27 -16.16 -14.49 12.13
C THR A 27 -14.79 -14.62 12.75
N GLY A 28 -14.01 -13.54 12.73
CA GLY A 28 -12.62 -13.54 13.21
C GLY A 28 -11.77 -12.45 12.55
N ALA A 29 -10.46 -12.48 12.79
CA ALA A 29 -9.51 -11.53 12.22
C ALA A 29 -8.60 -12.20 11.19
N LEU A 30 -8.53 -11.65 9.98
CA LEU A 30 -7.58 -12.00 8.94
C LEU A 30 -6.35 -11.09 9.06
N LEU A 31 -5.24 -11.66 9.53
CA LEU A 31 -3.95 -10.99 9.69
C LEU A 31 -3.14 -11.12 8.40
N ARG A 32 -2.55 -9.99 7.99
CA ARG A 32 -1.68 -9.81 6.83
C ARG A 32 -0.46 -9.02 7.27
N ASP A 33 0.60 -9.04 6.46
CA ASP A 33 1.85 -8.32 6.78
C ASP A 33 1.65 -6.82 7.01
N ARG A 34 0.69 -6.23 6.29
CA ARG A 34 0.44 -4.78 6.27
C ARG A 34 -0.87 -4.37 6.94
N GLY A 35 -1.52 -5.28 7.67
CA GLY A 35 -2.74 -4.94 8.39
C GLY A 35 -3.62 -6.12 8.74
N THR A 36 -4.76 -5.82 9.36
CA THR A 36 -5.73 -6.80 9.81
C THR A 36 -7.12 -6.42 9.31
N LEU A 37 -7.87 -7.40 8.84
CA LEU A 37 -9.29 -7.27 8.51
C LEU A 37 -10.11 -8.03 9.55
N PHE A 38 -11.09 -7.39 10.16
CA PHE A 38 -12.00 -8.02 11.11
C PHE A 38 -13.30 -8.38 10.39
N LEU A 39 -13.70 -9.64 10.50
CA LEU A 39 -14.88 -10.19 9.87
C LEU A 39 -15.91 -10.61 10.91
N GLU A 40 -17.18 -10.32 10.62
CA GLU A 40 -18.35 -10.84 11.30
C GLU A 40 -19.29 -11.40 10.23
N ASP A 41 -19.61 -12.69 10.31
CA ASP A 41 -20.52 -13.35 9.37
C ASP A 41 -20.08 -13.20 7.89
N GLY A 42 -18.76 -13.27 7.65
CA GLY A 42 -18.15 -13.10 6.33
C GLY A 42 -18.10 -11.67 5.80
N ARG A 43 -18.52 -10.68 6.61
CA ARG A 43 -18.51 -9.25 6.25
C ARG A 43 -17.42 -8.52 7.01
N ILE A 44 -16.78 -7.54 6.38
CA ILE A 44 -15.74 -6.74 7.03
C ILE A 44 -16.42 -5.72 7.93
N VAL A 45 -16.15 -5.81 9.23
CA VAL A 45 -16.68 -4.90 10.26
C VAL A 45 -15.66 -3.89 10.74
N HIS A 46 -14.36 -4.15 10.54
CA HIS A 46 -13.30 -3.21 10.84
C HIS A 46 -12.01 -3.57 10.08
N ALA A 47 -11.08 -2.63 9.94
CA ALA A 47 -9.76 -2.88 9.39
C ALA A 47 -8.72 -1.96 10.02
N GLU A 48 -7.49 -2.45 10.18
CA GLU A 48 -6.37 -1.68 10.72
C GLU A 48 -5.12 -1.89 9.85
N SER A 49 -4.32 -0.84 9.69
CA SER A 49 -3.00 -0.91 9.09
C SER A 49 -2.06 0.08 9.80
N PRO A 50 -0.79 -0.28 10.05
CA PRO A 50 0.19 0.67 10.57
C PRO A 50 0.44 1.85 9.61
N ALA A 51 0.12 1.70 8.32
CA ALA A 51 0.29 2.75 7.32
C ALA A 51 -0.86 3.78 7.32
N THR A 52 -1.92 3.56 8.11
CA THR A 52 -3.12 4.42 8.12
C THR A 52 -3.43 4.91 9.51
N PRO A 53 -3.79 6.19 9.68
CA PRO A 53 -4.31 6.68 10.95
C PRO A 53 -5.57 5.93 11.38
N GLY A 54 -5.66 5.60 12.66
CA GLY A 54 -6.84 4.99 13.26
C GLY A 54 -8.00 5.97 13.40
N LEU A 55 -9.16 5.45 13.80
CA LEU A 55 -10.35 6.27 14.09
C LEU A 55 -10.11 7.34 15.15
N ASP A 56 -9.27 7.04 16.13
CA ASP A 56 -8.83 7.97 17.17
C ASP A 56 -8.25 9.22 16.56
N VAL A 57 -7.30 9.08 15.63
CA VAL A 57 -6.63 10.21 14.98
C VAL A 57 -7.57 10.92 14.00
N LEU A 58 -8.33 10.16 13.21
CA LEU A 58 -9.25 10.74 12.21
C LEU A 58 -10.36 11.58 12.85
N LEU A 59 -10.91 11.15 13.99
CA LEU A 59 -11.99 11.85 14.70
C LEU A 59 -11.47 13.03 15.53
N THR A 60 -10.25 12.94 16.07
CA THR A 60 -9.73 13.97 16.98
C THR A 60 -8.99 15.10 16.27
N THR A 61 -8.29 14.83 15.16
CA THR A 61 -7.49 15.85 14.47
C THR A 61 -8.35 16.92 13.78
N GLY A 62 -9.55 16.55 13.35
CA GLY A 62 -10.52 17.47 12.73
C GLY A 62 -11.29 18.35 13.71
N GLY A 63 -11.12 18.15 15.03
CA GLY A 63 -11.85 18.87 16.07
C GLY A 63 -13.29 18.40 16.32
N GLY A 64 -13.77 17.38 15.59
CA GLY A 64 -15.12 16.81 15.77
C GLY A 64 -15.28 16.04 17.10
N LEU A 65 -14.19 15.51 17.64
CA LEU A 65 -14.17 14.80 18.92
C LEU A 65 -12.96 15.22 19.76
N ALA A 66 -13.17 15.63 21.00
CA ALA A 66 -12.06 15.91 21.92
C ALA A 66 -11.28 14.60 22.24
N PRO A 67 -9.94 14.61 22.25
CA PRO A 67 -9.13 13.42 22.57
C PRO A 67 -9.44 12.78 23.93
N GLU A 68 -9.87 13.59 24.90
CA GLU A 68 -10.30 13.14 26.24
C GLU A 68 -11.57 12.31 26.16
N ARG A 69 -12.52 12.69 25.30
CA ARG A 69 -13.79 11.96 25.10
C ARG A 69 -13.56 10.63 24.41
N TRP A 70 -12.63 10.58 23.46
CA TRP A 70 -12.19 9.32 22.88
C TRP A 70 -11.63 8.37 23.94
N ARG A 71 -10.69 8.84 24.76
CA ARG A 71 -10.11 8.05 25.87
C ARG A 71 -11.16 7.55 26.86
N GLU A 72 -12.07 8.43 27.28
CA GLU A 72 -13.18 8.07 28.17
C GLU A 72 -14.02 6.94 27.56
N ALA A 73 -14.34 7.03 26.27
CA ALA A 73 -15.14 6.01 25.59
C ALA A 73 -14.41 4.66 25.52
N VAL A 74 -13.11 4.66 25.23
CA VAL A 74 -12.28 3.44 25.24
C VAL A 74 -12.26 2.82 26.64
N ASP A 75 -12.00 3.61 27.68
CA ASP A 75 -11.91 3.13 29.06
C ASP A 75 -13.24 2.54 29.55
N ARG A 76 -14.36 3.20 29.24
CA ARG A 76 -15.68 2.81 29.74
C ARG A 76 -16.34 1.69 28.95
N ALA A 77 -16.07 1.60 27.64
CA ALA A 77 -16.82 0.73 26.73
C ALA A 77 -15.94 -0.25 25.92
N GLY A 78 -14.61 -0.12 25.96
CA GLY A 78 -13.67 -0.98 25.22
C GLY A 78 -13.79 -2.45 25.59
N ALA A 79 -13.82 -2.76 26.90
CA ALA A 79 -13.96 -4.14 27.38
C ALA A 79 -15.27 -4.81 26.93
N ARG A 80 -16.32 -4.02 26.71
CA ARG A 80 -17.64 -4.47 26.25
C ARG A 80 -17.76 -4.49 24.72
N ARG A 81 -16.73 -4.03 24.01
CA ARG A 81 -16.70 -3.84 22.55
C ARG A 81 -17.80 -2.90 22.06
N GLN A 82 -17.98 -1.78 22.76
CA GLN A 82 -19.10 -0.85 22.54
C GLN A 82 -18.65 0.61 22.43
N VAL A 83 -17.39 0.89 22.11
CA VAL A 83 -16.85 2.26 22.08
C VAL A 83 -17.61 3.14 21.09
N ALA A 84 -17.86 2.64 19.88
CA ALA A 84 -18.66 3.35 18.88
C ALA A 84 -20.06 3.72 19.40
N ARG A 85 -20.75 2.72 19.96
CA ARG A 85 -22.10 2.92 20.52
C ARG A 85 -22.08 3.93 21.67
N PHE A 86 -21.11 3.82 22.57
CA PHE A 86 -20.96 4.73 23.69
C PHE A 86 -20.73 6.17 23.24
N LEU A 87 -19.90 6.41 22.22
CA LEU A 87 -19.66 7.75 21.68
C LEU A 87 -20.94 8.39 21.12
N VAL A 88 -21.79 7.59 20.47
CA VAL A 88 -23.08 8.06 19.93
C VAL A 88 -24.09 8.29 21.05
N ASP A 89 -24.28 7.31 21.93
CA ASP A 89 -25.29 7.35 22.99
C ASP A 89 -25.00 8.43 24.05
N SER A 90 -23.71 8.73 24.28
CA SER A 90 -23.28 9.83 25.17
C SER A 90 -23.35 11.22 24.53
N GLY A 91 -23.72 11.32 23.26
CA GLY A 91 -23.77 12.57 22.51
C GLY A 91 -22.40 13.15 22.14
N GLY A 92 -21.32 12.36 22.28
CA GLY A 92 -19.97 12.78 21.93
C GLY A 92 -19.70 12.80 20.42
N LEU A 93 -20.50 12.09 19.62
CA LEU A 93 -20.37 12.03 18.17
C LEU A 93 -21.71 11.69 17.51
N ALA A 94 -22.05 12.33 16.40
CA ALA A 94 -23.25 11.96 15.64
C ALA A 94 -23.06 10.58 14.98
N GLY A 95 -24.11 9.75 14.96
CA GLY A 95 -24.03 8.40 14.38
C GLY A 95 -23.60 8.38 12.91
N GLY A 96 -24.10 9.34 12.10
CA GLY A 96 -23.70 9.46 10.68
C GLY A 96 -22.24 9.88 10.49
N GLU A 97 -21.72 10.75 11.36
CA GLU A 97 -20.31 11.16 11.33
C GLU A 97 -19.40 9.97 11.64
N LEU A 98 -19.73 9.22 12.70
CA LEU A 98 -19.02 8.00 13.05
C LEU A 98 -19.03 6.99 11.90
N GLU A 99 -20.17 6.78 11.25
CA GLU A 99 -20.31 5.84 10.16
C GLU A 99 -19.44 6.22 8.96
N ILE A 100 -19.41 7.50 8.58
CA ILE A 100 -18.57 8.00 7.49
C ILE A 100 -17.09 7.80 7.81
N CYS A 101 -16.64 8.19 9.01
CA CYS A 101 -15.26 8.02 9.44
C CYS A 101 -14.87 6.53 9.51
N HIS A 102 -15.77 5.69 10.01
CA HIS A 102 -15.54 4.25 10.10
C HIS A 102 -15.41 3.58 8.72
N LEU A 103 -16.29 3.92 7.78
CA LEU A 103 -16.18 3.42 6.40
C LEU A 103 -14.89 3.91 5.74
N ALA A 104 -14.54 5.18 5.92
CA ALA A 104 -13.27 5.73 5.41
C ALA A 104 -12.07 4.94 5.96
N ALA A 105 -12.05 4.68 7.28
CA ALA A 105 -11.01 3.89 7.94
C ALA A 105 -10.95 2.45 7.42
N ILE A 106 -12.09 1.77 7.23
CA ILE A 106 -12.13 0.41 6.66
C ILE A 106 -11.46 0.38 5.28
N PHE A 107 -11.91 1.24 4.36
CA PHE A 107 -11.38 1.20 3.00
C PHE A 107 -9.93 1.65 2.93
N ASP A 108 -9.52 2.60 3.77
CA ASP A 108 -8.15 3.06 3.84
C ASP A 108 -7.22 1.94 4.35
N ALA A 109 -7.48 1.38 5.54
CA ALA A 109 -6.68 0.29 6.09
C ALA A 109 -6.70 -0.95 5.21
N ALA A 110 -7.86 -1.30 4.63
CA ALA A 110 -7.97 -2.47 3.75
C ALA A 110 -7.16 -2.33 2.46
N PHE A 111 -6.99 -1.11 1.92
CA PHE A 111 -6.14 -0.86 0.76
C PHE A 111 -4.68 -1.31 1.04
N PHE A 112 -4.17 -1.02 2.23
CA PHE A 112 -2.82 -1.44 2.64
C PHE A 112 -2.78 -2.92 3.05
N ALA A 113 -3.74 -3.40 3.84
CA ALA A 113 -3.78 -4.79 4.30
C ALA A 113 -3.91 -5.81 3.15
N LEU A 114 -4.61 -5.44 2.08
CA LEU A 114 -4.79 -6.25 0.86
C LEU A 114 -3.73 -5.97 -0.21
N SER A 115 -2.75 -5.11 0.05
CA SER A 115 -1.64 -4.96 -0.88
C SER A 115 -0.83 -6.26 -1.00
N PRO A 116 -0.24 -6.54 -2.19
CA PRO A 116 0.63 -7.69 -2.36
C PRO A 116 1.70 -7.72 -1.27
N GLY A 117 1.77 -8.84 -0.57
CA GLY A 117 2.73 -9.09 0.50
C GLY A 117 3.38 -10.44 0.29
N THR A 118 4.57 -10.62 0.83
CA THR A 118 5.37 -11.85 0.71
C THR A 118 5.21 -12.77 1.93
N GLY A 119 4.59 -12.28 3.00
CA GLY A 119 4.41 -13.02 4.25
C GLY A 119 3.07 -13.76 4.35
N PRO A 120 2.98 -14.66 5.34
CA PRO A 120 1.84 -15.56 5.48
C PRO A 120 0.59 -14.83 5.95
N SER A 121 -0.56 -15.15 5.34
CA SER A 121 -1.87 -14.73 5.86
C SER A 121 -2.36 -15.72 6.92
N ARG A 122 -2.89 -15.22 8.04
CA ARG A 122 -3.42 -16.07 9.13
C ARG A 122 -4.83 -15.61 9.51
N PHE A 123 -5.70 -16.56 9.85
CA PHE A 123 -7.04 -16.25 10.34
C PHE A 123 -7.21 -16.68 11.79
N ARG A 124 -7.54 -15.73 12.67
CA ARG A 124 -7.86 -15.96 14.08
C ARG A 124 -9.38 -15.95 14.25
N ARG A 125 -9.98 -17.13 14.31
CA ARG A 125 -11.43 -17.31 14.51
C ARG A 125 -11.88 -16.66 15.83
N GLY A 126 -13.02 -15.98 15.80
CA GLY A 126 -13.64 -15.34 16.98
C GLY A 126 -12.96 -14.04 17.45
N ALA A 127 -11.81 -13.67 16.88
CA ALA A 127 -11.21 -12.37 17.16
C ALA A 127 -12.09 -11.24 16.62
N THR A 128 -12.40 -10.27 17.46
CA THR A 128 -13.25 -9.11 17.14
C THR A 128 -12.55 -7.83 17.54
N HIS A 129 -12.92 -6.73 16.89
CA HIS A 129 -12.37 -5.41 17.23
C HIS A 129 -13.17 -4.78 18.38
N TRP A 130 -12.47 -4.03 19.24
CA TRP A 130 -13.04 -3.42 20.44
C TRP A 130 -13.92 -2.20 20.15
N ILE A 131 -13.84 -1.61 18.95
CA ILE A 131 -14.70 -0.49 18.55
C ILE A 131 -16.18 -0.90 18.51
N GLY A 132 -16.45 -2.20 18.30
CA GLY A 132 -17.78 -2.76 18.11
C GLY A 132 -18.27 -2.67 16.66
N SER A 133 -19.46 -3.22 16.40
CA SER A 133 -20.03 -3.23 15.04
C SER A 133 -20.75 -1.90 14.76
N VAL A 134 -20.22 -1.11 13.81
CA VAL A 134 -20.84 0.13 13.31
C VAL A 134 -21.56 -0.14 11.99
N ARG A 135 -20.80 -0.36 10.92
CA ARG A 135 -21.31 -0.75 9.62
C ARG A 135 -20.42 -1.82 9.00
N SER A 136 -21.06 -2.85 8.44
CA SER A 136 -20.36 -3.97 7.79
C SER A 136 -20.35 -3.83 6.27
N VAL A 137 -19.21 -4.13 5.66
CA VAL A 137 -18.97 -4.02 4.21
C VAL A 137 -18.76 -5.42 3.62
N PRO A 138 -19.35 -5.75 2.46
CA PRO A 138 -19.05 -7.02 1.79
C PRO A 138 -17.57 -7.09 1.39
N ALA A 139 -16.94 -8.25 1.56
CA ALA A 139 -15.55 -8.47 1.16
C ALA A 139 -15.29 -8.08 -0.31
N ALA A 140 -16.20 -8.47 -1.22
CA ALA A 140 -16.10 -8.12 -2.63
C ALA A 140 -16.15 -6.61 -2.91
N ALA A 141 -16.83 -5.81 -2.07
CA ALA A 141 -16.85 -4.36 -2.23
C ALA A 141 -15.50 -3.74 -1.83
N VAL A 142 -14.88 -4.24 -0.76
CA VAL A 142 -13.54 -3.82 -0.33
C VAL A 142 -12.51 -4.20 -1.38
N GLU A 143 -12.56 -5.41 -1.94
CA GLU A 143 -11.63 -5.83 -3.00
C GLU A 143 -11.76 -4.98 -4.28
N ARG A 144 -13.00 -4.66 -4.69
CA ARG A 144 -13.24 -3.76 -5.83
C ARG A 144 -12.67 -2.37 -5.58
N GLU A 145 -12.91 -1.80 -4.40
CA GLU A 145 -12.39 -0.47 -4.07
C GLU A 145 -10.85 -0.47 -3.97
N THR A 146 -10.24 -1.50 -3.39
CA THR A 146 -8.77 -1.64 -3.36
C THR A 146 -8.19 -1.67 -4.77
N ARG A 147 -8.80 -2.42 -5.70
CA ARG A 147 -8.38 -2.45 -7.11
C ARG A 147 -8.52 -1.09 -7.77
N ARG A 148 -9.70 -0.47 -7.65
CA ARG A 148 -9.98 0.86 -8.21
C ARG A 148 -8.99 1.91 -7.71
N ARG A 149 -8.63 1.87 -6.42
CA ARG A 149 -7.65 2.78 -5.81
C ARG A 149 -6.25 2.58 -6.39
N ARG A 150 -5.83 1.34 -6.62
CA ARG A 150 -4.55 1.02 -7.27
C ARG A 150 -4.50 1.57 -8.70
N GLU A 151 -5.53 1.23 -9.48
CA GLU A 151 -5.68 1.71 -10.86
C GLU A 151 -5.67 3.24 -10.93
N LEU A 152 -6.30 3.92 -9.96
CA LEU A 152 -6.29 5.38 -9.88
C LEU A 152 -4.89 5.95 -9.60
N LEU A 153 -4.11 5.36 -8.68
CA LEU A 153 -2.75 5.82 -8.42
C LEU A 153 -1.85 5.62 -9.64
N ASP A 154 -1.96 4.48 -10.31
CA ASP A 154 -1.19 4.17 -11.51
C ASP A 154 -1.57 5.09 -12.68
N ALA A 155 -2.86 5.39 -12.86
CA ALA A 155 -3.33 6.31 -13.89
C ALA A 155 -2.90 7.76 -13.65
N VAL A 156 -2.79 8.20 -12.39
CA VAL A 156 -2.38 9.58 -12.05
C VAL A 156 -0.89 9.78 -12.28
N TRP A 157 -0.05 8.86 -11.79
CA TRP A 157 1.39 8.92 -11.96
C TRP A 157 2.02 7.56 -11.68
N PRO A 158 2.49 6.77 -12.67
CA PRO A 158 2.82 5.34 -12.50
C PRO A 158 4.20 5.07 -11.84
N TYR A 159 4.45 5.68 -10.68
CA TYR A 159 5.66 5.52 -9.88
C TYR A 159 5.35 5.01 -8.46
N PRO A 160 5.22 3.69 -8.24
CA PRO A 160 4.86 3.11 -6.94
C PRO A 160 5.83 3.41 -5.80
N LEU A 161 7.09 3.69 -6.12
CA LEU A 161 8.11 4.05 -5.13
C LEU A 161 7.74 5.31 -4.33
N LEU A 162 6.99 6.26 -4.93
CA LEU A 162 6.49 7.46 -4.25
C LEU A 162 5.58 7.15 -3.06
N ASP A 163 4.92 5.99 -3.04
CA ASP A 163 3.99 5.65 -1.96
C ASP A 163 4.71 5.36 -0.64
N THR A 164 6.00 5.07 -0.71
CA THR A 164 6.84 4.64 0.42
C THR A 164 8.09 5.49 0.61
N SER A 165 8.49 6.28 -0.38
CA SER A 165 9.67 7.15 -0.28
C SER A 165 9.36 8.43 0.51
N PRO A 166 10.37 9.01 1.18
CA PRO A 166 10.25 10.35 1.75
C PRO A 166 9.81 11.38 0.71
N VAL A 167 8.90 12.27 1.11
CA VAL A 167 8.36 13.31 0.23
C VAL A 167 9.30 14.52 0.26
N VAL A 168 9.94 14.80 -0.88
CA VAL A 168 10.81 15.96 -1.07
C VAL A 168 10.09 17.02 -1.91
N PRO A 169 9.70 18.17 -1.33
CA PRO A 169 9.09 19.26 -2.07
C PRO A 169 10.03 19.88 -3.09
N ARG A 170 9.47 20.35 -4.21
CA ARG A 170 10.16 21.23 -5.16
C ARG A 170 9.53 22.61 -5.17
N ALA A 171 10.36 23.62 -5.49
CA ALA A 171 9.89 24.98 -5.67
C ALA A 171 8.87 25.04 -6.82
N ALA A 172 7.71 25.65 -6.55
CA ALA A 172 6.70 25.88 -7.57
C ALA A 172 7.22 26.88 -8.61
N ALA A 173 7.06 26.56 -9.90
CA ALA A 173 7.31 27.49 -10.98
C ALA A 173 6.26 28.63 -10.96
N PRO A 174 6.60 29.83 -11.49
CA PRO A 174 5.65 30.94 -11.58
C PRO A 174 4.33 30.51 -12.24
N GLY A 175 3.21 30.83 -11.58
CA GLY A 175 1.86 30.49 -12.07
C GLY A 175 1.35 29.09 -11.69
N GLN A 176 2.16 28.22 -11.11
CA GLN A 176 1.67 26.94 -10.57
C GLN A 176 0.84 27.18 -9.30
N THR A 177 -0.36 26.59 -9.26
CA THR A 177 -1.25 26.70 -8.11
C THR A 177 -1.37 25.37 -7.39
N VAL A 178 -1.50 25.43 -6.06
CA VAL A 178 -1.76 24.27 -5.20
C VAL A 178 -3.01 24.51 -4.38
N THR A 179 -3.81 23.46 -4.21
CA THR A 179 -4.97 23.50 -3.30
C THR A 179 -4.52 23.72 -1.85
N ALA A 180 -5.43 24.21 -1.00
CA ALA A 180 -5.13 24.35 0.44
C ALA A 180 -4.69 23.02 1.08
N ARG A 181 -5.29 21.91 0.65
CA ARG A 181 -4.96 20.55 1.11
C ARG A 181 -3.51 20.18 0.78
N GLN A 182 -3.11 20.38 -0.47
CA GLN A 182 -1.75 20.12 -0.96
C GLN A 182 -0.72 21.04 -0.31
N ARG A 183 -1.07 22.31 -0.08
CA ARG A 183 -0.20 23.26 0.63
C ARG A 183 0.08 22.82 2.06
N ALA A 184 -0.95 22.36 2.78
CA ALA A 184 -0.79 21.80 4.13
C ALA A 184 0.10 20.54 4.15
N LEU A 185 0.01 19.70 3.11
CA LEU A 185 0.87 18.53 2.94
C LEU A 185 2.33 18.95 2.70
N LEU A 186 2.58 19.83 1.73
CA LEU A 186 3.92 20.34 1.42
C LEU A 186 4.57 21.05 2.62
N ALA A 187 3.80 21.76 3.42
CA ALA A 187 4.29 22.42 4.64
C ALA A 187 4.77 21.44 5.73
N ARG A 188 4.41 20.14 5.64
CA ARG A 188 4.86 19.08 6.57
C ARG A 188 5.87 18.12 5.94
N ALA A 189 6.09 18.23 4.63
CA ALA A 189 7.05 17.42 3.88
C ALA A 189 8.46 18.00 4.05
N ASP A 190 9.30 17.27 4.79
CA ASP A 190 10.64 17.67 5.21
C ASP A 190 11.73 16.85 4.52
N GLY A 191 11.38 16.05 3.50
CA GLY A 191 12.30 15.12 2.85
C GLY A 191 12.62 13.87 3.68
N VAL A 192 11.99 13.69 4.85
CA VAL A 192 12.16 12.50 5.70
C VAL A 192 10.83 11.74 5.82
N ARG A 193 9.71 12.44 5.99
CA ARG A 193 8.39 11.81 6.13
C ARG A 193 7.92 11.17 4.82
N THR A 194 7.50 9.91 4.92
CA THR A 194 6.78 9.20 3.87
C THR A 194 5.32 9.70 3.78
N PRO A 195 4.56 9.35 2.72
CA PRO A 195 3.14 9.68 2.66
C PRO A 195 2.33 9.10 3.83
N ALA A 196 2.70 7.93 4.36
CA ALA A 196 2.05 7.36 5.54
C ALA A 196 2.30 8.23 6.78
N ASP A 197 3.54 8.68 7.00
CA ASP A 197 3.88 9.58 8.12
C ASP A 197 3.13 10.91 8.00
N LEU A 198 3.03 11.45 6.79
CA LEU A 198 2.25 12.66 6.52
C LEU A 198 0.77 12.45 6.80
N ALA A 199 0.22 11.28 6.46
CA ALA A 199 -1.18 10.96 6.77
C ALA A 199 -1.44 10.99 8.29
N TRP A 200 -0.54 10.41 9.08
CA TRP A 200 -0.58 10.47 10.55
C TRP A 200 -0.50 11.90 11.08
N VAL A 201 0.51 12.66 10.65
CA VAL A 201 0.72 14.05 11.13
C VAL A 201 -0.42 14.99 10.73
N LEU A 202 -1.04 14.76 9.57
CA LEU A 202 -2.16 15.57 9.09
C LEU A 202 -3.52 15.08 9.58
N GLY A 203 -3.59 13.89 10.20
CA GLY A 203 -4.83 13.23 10.60
C GLY A 203 -5.79 12.98 9.44
N ARG A 204 -5.28 12.42 8.34
CA ARG A 204 -6.03 12.19 7.09
C ARG A 204 -5.91 10.75 6.64
N PRO A 205 -6.90 10.21 5.89
CA PRO A 205 -6.75 8.90 5.27
C PRO A 205 -5.51 8.84 4.37
N ALA A 206 -4.70 7.80 4.54
CA ALA A 206 -3.40 7.67 3.88
C ALA A 206 -3.54 7.50 2.36
N PHE A 207 -4.57 6.82 1.86
CA PHE A 207 -4.83 6.73 0.43
C PHE A 207 -4.98 8.11 -0.23
N HIS A 208 -5.69 9.05 0.43
CA HIS A 208 -5.84 10.39 -0.11
C HIS A 208 -4.52 11.18 -0.07
N THR A 209 -3.71 10.95 0.96
CA THR A 209 -2.34 11.50 1.03
C THR A 209 -1.46 10.95 -0.09
N LEU A 210 -1.52 9.65 -0.38
CA LEU A 210 -0.83 9.03 -1.52
C LEU A 210 -1.25 9.66 -2.85
N LEU A 211 -2.57 9.77 -3.07
CA LEU A 211 -3.11 10.36 -4.28
C LEU A 211 -2.66 11.82 -4.47
N ASP A 212 -2.64 12.61 -3.39
CA ASP A 212 -2.15 13.99 -3.45
C ASP A 212 -0.63 14.06 -3.72
N VAL A 213 0.17 13.16 -3.16
CA VAL A 213 1.61 13.05 -3.46
C VAL A 213 1.85 12.69 -4.93
N ARG A 214 1.12 11.69 -5.47
CA ARG A 214 1.20 11.32 -6.90
C ARG A 214 0.84 12.50 -7.80
N ARG A 215 -0.22 13.26 -7.48
CA ARG A 215 -0.61 14.47 -8.21
C ARG A 215 0.45 15.56 -8.14
N LEU A 216 1.05 15.78 -6.98
CA LEU A 216 2.11 16.77 -6.79
C LEU A 216 3.38 16.38 -7.57
N ALA A 217 3.75 15.10 -7.57
CA ALA A 217 4.86 14.58 -8.36
C ALA A 217 4.61 14.74 -9.87
N ALA A 218 3.41 14.40 -10.35
CA ALA A 218 3.01 14.62 -11.74
C ALA A 218 3.05 16.10 -12.15
N ALA A 219 2.71 17.01 -11.23
CA ALA A 219 2.81 18.46 -11.43
C ALA A 219 4.25 19.01 -11.27
N GLY A 220 5.22 18.14 -10.94
CA GLY A 220 6.61 18.51 -10.73
C GLY A 220 6.91 19.21 -9.40
N LEU A 221 5.95 19.25 -8.48
CA LEU A 221 6.03 19.93 -7.17
C LEU A 221 6.60 19.03 -6.05
N VAL A 222 6.78 17.75 -6.32
CA VAL A 222 7.47 16.77 -5.47
C VAL A 222 8.46 16.03 -6.35
N GLU A 223 9.63 15.69 -5.80
CA GLU A 223 10.60 14.85 -6.50
C GLU A 223 10.04 13.44 -6.71
N THR A 224 10.12 12.95 -7.95
CA THR A 224 9.92 11.52 -8.22
C THR A 224 11.24 10.82 -7.94
N PRO A 225 11.32 9.91 -6.96
CA PRO A 225 12.55 9.21 -6.64
C PRO A 225 13.08 8.49 -7.87
N HIS A 226 14.37 8.63 -8.12
CA HIS A 226 15.03 7.81 -9.13
C HIS A 226 15.13 6.39 -8.56
N ALA A 227 14.43 5.43 -9.15
CA ALA A 227 14.75 4.04 -8.89
C ALA A 227 16.20 3.84 -9.35
N PRO A 228 17.14 3.36 -8.51
CA PRO A 228 18.41 2.92 -9.04
C PRO A 228 18.09 1.91 -10.14
N ALA A 229 18.64 2.13 -11.34
CA ALA A 229 18.54 1.12 -12.38
C ALA A 229 19.00 -0.19 -11.75
N LEU A 230 18.15 -1.21 -11.74
CA LEU A 230 18.63 -2.56 -11.49
C LEU A 230 19.63 -2.80 -12.63
N THR A 231 20.93 -2.69 -12.34
CA THR A 231 21.95 -3.20 -13.24
C THR A 231 21.50 -4.64 -13.50
N PRO A 232 21.24 -5.04 -14.76
CA PRO A 232 20.97 -6.44 -15.03
C PRO A 232 22.09 -7.21 -14.35
N VAL A 233 21.73 -8.04 -13.36
CA VAL A 233 22.65 -9.09 -12.92
C VAL A 233 22.70 -9.98 -14.14
N GLU A 234 23.67 -9.69 -15.01
CA GLU A 234 24.04 -10.61 -16.06
C GLU A 234 24.36 -11.89 -15.31
N PRO A 235 23.56 -12.98 -15.50
CA PRO A 235 23.89 -14.24 -14.87
C PRO A 235 25.34 -14.51 -15.26
N PRO A 236 26.23 -14.89 -14.32
CA PRO A 236 27.60 -15.18 -14.67
C PRO A 236 27.54 -16.13 -15.85
N LEU A 237 28.09 -15.70 -16.99
CA LEU A 237 28.19 -16.56 -18.15
C LEU A 237 28.88 -17.83 -17.64
N PRO A 238 28.28 -19.03 -17.84
CA PRO A 238 28.91 -20.27 -17.44
C PRO A 238 30.37 -20.29 -17.87
N ASP A 239 31.28 -20.72 -16.99
CA ASP A 239 32.74 -20.59 -17.20
C ASP A 239 33.20 -21.11 -18.57
N TRP A 240 32.51 -22.12 -19.13
CA TRP A 240 32.76 -22.69 -20.46
C TRP A 240 32.52 -21.72 -21.64
N ILE A 241 31.78 -20.62 -21.43
CA ILE A 241 31.55 -19.57 -22.44
C ILE A 241 32.70 -18.55 -22.42
N THR A 242 33.31 -18.31 -21.26
CA THR A 242 34.43 -17.38 -21.08
C THR A 242 35.81 -18.04 -21.14
N GLU A 243 35.86 -19.38 -21.05
CA GLU A 243 37.05 -20.17 -21.37
C GLU A 243 37.27 -20.16 -22.89
N THR A 244 37.89 -19.10 -23.40
CA THR A 244 38.73 -19.25 -24.58
C THR A 244 39.85 -20.22 -24.22
N GLN A 245 39.64 -21.52 -24.48
CA GLN A 245 40.70 -22.50 -24.46
C GLN A 245 41.82 -21.99 -25.36
N SER A 246 43.00 -21.80 -24.78
CA SER A 246 44.19 -21.44 -25.56
C SER A 246 44.33 -22.46 -26.70
N PRO A 247 44.38 -22.03 -27.97
CA PRO A 247 44.44 -22.95 -29.09
C PRO A 247 45.66 -23.85 -28.93
N ASP A 248 45.49 -25.16 -29.12
CA ASP A 248 46.59 -26.12 -29.04
C ASP A 248 47.58 -25.87 -30.19
N VAL A 249 48.59 -25.05 -29.91
CA VAL A 249 49.63 -24.65 -30.87
C VAL A 249 50.40 -25.86 -31.39
N ALA A 250 50.54 -26.94 -30.60
CA ALA A 250 51.21 -28.15 -31.03
C ALA A 250 50.36 -28.95 -32.01
N LEU A 251 49.04 -29.00 -31.82
CA LEU A 251 48.11 -29.55 -32.82
C LEU A 251 48.17 -28.75 -34.13
N LEU A 252 48.08 -27.41 -34.05
CA LEU A 252 48.09 -26.55 -35.25
C LEU A 252 49.40 -26.68 -36.03
N ARG A 253 50.55 -26.78 -35.36
CA ARG A 253 51.84 -27.05 -36.01
C ARG A 253 51.87 -28.40 -36.69
N ARG A 254 51.43 -29.46 -36.01
CA ARG A 254 51.35 -30.80 -36.63
C ARG A 254 50.44 -30.83 -37.85
N LEU A 255 49.31 -30.11 -37.80
CA LEU A 255 48.35 -30.06 -38.90
C LEU A 255 48.91 -29.29 -40.09
N ARG A 256 49.63 -28.19 -39.85
CA ARG A 256 50.38 -27.47 -40.89
C ARG A 256 51.47 -28.36 -41.50
N ASP A 257 52.31 -28.98 -40.68
CA ASP A 257 53.43 -29.80 -41.17
C ASP A 257 52.91 -31.01 -41.98
N ALA A 258 51.77 -31.59 -41.59
CA ALA A 258 51.10 -32.65 -42.34
C ALA A 258 50.54 -32.17 -43.69
N LEU A 259 50.01 -30.95 -43.75
CA LEU A 259 49.54 -30.35 -45.01
C LEU A 259 50.72 -30.02 -45.95
N GLU A 260 51.82 -29.50 -45.42
CA GLU A 260 53.03 -29.19 -46.21
C GLU A 260 53.70 -30.46 -46.76
N ALA A 261 53.66 -31.58 -46.03
CA ALA A 261 54.17 -32.87 -46.53
C ALA A 261 53.27 -33.54 -47.59
N SER A 262 52.05 -33.03 -47.81
CA SER A 262 51.09 -33.55 -48.79
C SER A 262 51.06 -32.77 -50.12
N LEU A 263 51.93 -31.76 -50.26
CA LEU A 263 52.20 -31.00 -51.49
C LEU A 263 53.51 -31.48 -52.13
#